data_AF-A0A5C8FHK5-F1
#
_entry.id   AF-A0A5C8FHK5-F1
#
_cell.length_a   1.000
_cell.length_b   1.000
_cell.length_c   1.000
_cell.angle_alpha   90.00
_cell.angle_beta   90.00
_cell.angle_gamma   90.00
#
_symmetry.space_group_name_H-M   'P 1'
#
loop_
_entity.id
_entity.type
_entity.pdbx_description
1 polymer ?
#
loop_
_entity_poly.entity_id
_entity_poly.type
_entity_poly.pdbx_seq_one_letter_code
_entity_poly.pdbx_strand_id
1 'polypeptide(L)'
;MPIISEETIKLLNNHLNEEHYSANLYFNMAGWCSKQGLKGCASFLNNHSAEEHTHLEKLNEFIKKVDGQPVMGAMKEPEHSFSSAEEVFEKIVKHEQYITSLIKKLVEKSMDDKDYITLKFLDWFVNEQLEEENLFNDIMDKIKILGDLKGRNLYEFDKFMDNLDKEEHNKN
;
A
#
# COMPACT_ATOMS: atom_id res chain seq x y z
N MET A 1 14.99 26.47 11.74
CA MET A 1 13.54 26.28 11.99
C MET A 1 13.04 25.51 10.80
N PRO A 2 12.43 24.34 10.99
CA PRO A 2 11.96 23.51 9.89
C PRO A 2 10.97 24.32 9.03
N ILE A 3 11.01 24.06 7.72
CA ILE A 3 10.21 24.79 6.72
C ILE A 3 8.71 24.52 6.91
N ILE A 4 8.39 23.39 7.54
CA ILE A 4 7.03 22.92 7.87
C ILE A 4 6.92 22.69 9.39
N SER A 5 5.70 22.59 9.91
CA SER A 5 5.47 22.43 11.35
C SER A 5 6.00 21.09 11.88
N GLU A 6 6.41 21.05 13.16
CA GLU A 6 6.79 19.79 13.84
C GLU A 6 5.63 18.79 13.86
N GLU A 7 4.39 19.28 13.90
CA GLU A 7 3.19 18.45 13.83
C GLU A 7 3.04 17.78 12.45
N THR A 8 3.27 18.51 11.35
CA THR A 8 3.30 17.94 10.00
C THR A 8 4.41 16.91 9.87
N ILE A 9 5.61 17.18 10.39
CA ILE A 9 6.73 16.21 10.42
C ILE A 9 6.34 14.94 11.17
N LYS A 10 5.62 15.06 12.29
CA LYS A 10 5.12 13.90 13.04
C LYS A 10 4.11 13.09 12.23
N LEU A 11 3.18 13.73 11.54
CA LEU A 11 2.21 13.03 10.68
C LEU A 11 2.89 12.34 9.49
N LEU A 12 3.89 12.98 8.87
CA LEU A 12 4.68 12.38 7.80
C LEU A 12 5.47 11.16 8.29
N ASN A 13 6.06 11.24 9.50
CA ASN A 13 6.71 10.09 10.12
C ASN A 13 5.75 8.94 10.43
N ASN A 14 4.54 9.26 10.91
CA ASN A 14 3.51 8.25 11.13
C ASN A 14 3.16 7.54 9.82
N HIS A 15 2.93 8.30 8.74
CA HIS A 15 2.60 7.72 7.44
C HIS A 15 3.76 6.92 6.85
N LEU A 16 5.01 7.39 6.98
CA LEU A 16 6.22 6.64 6.63
C LEU A 16 6.32 5.29 7.37
N ASN A 17 5.92 5.25 8.63
CA ASN A 17 5.87 4.00 9.39
C ASN A 17 4.74 3.07 8.94
N GLU A 18 3.64 3.62 8.43
CA GLU A 18 2.52 2.85 7.87
C GLU A 18 2.88 2.25 6.50
N GLU A 19 3.58 2.96 5.62
CA GLU A 19 4.09 2.35 4.37
C GLU A 19 5.08 1.22 4.65
N HIS A 20 5.90 1.37 5.69
CA HIS A 20 6.77 0.27 6.12
C HIS A 20 5.97 -0.94 6.60
N TYR A 21 4.87 -0.70 7.31
CA TYR A 21 3.98 -1.75 7.76
C TYR A 21 3.26 -2.41 6.58
N SER A 22 2.73 -1.62 5.61
CA SER A 22 2.12 -2.10 4.36
C SER A 22 3.05 -3.05 3.63
N ALA A 23 4.31 -2.64 3.44
CA ALA A 23 5.30 -3.46 2.78
C ALA A 23 5.52 -4.82 3.47
N ASN A 24 5.62 -4.84 4.81
CA ASN A 24 5.80 -6.08 5.56
C ASN A 24 4.51 -6.93 5.60
N LEU A 25 3.34 -6.30 5.57
CA LEU A 25 2.05 -6.99 5.47
C LEU A 25 1.93 -7.72 4.13
N TYR A 26 2.24 -7.05 3.02
CA TYR A 26 2.21 -7.64 1.69
C TYR A 26 3.27 -8.73 1.51
N PHE A 27 4.44 -8.58 2.12
CA PHE A 27 5.43 -9.65 2.20
C PHE A 27 4.89 -10.90 2.90
N ASN A 28 4.22 -10.74 4.05
CA ASN A 28 3.61 -11.86 4.77
C ASN A 28 2.46 -12.51 3.99
N MET A 29 1.62 -11.70 3.33
CA MET A 29 0.55 -12.19 2.46
C MET A 29 1.12 -12.97 1.26
N ALA A 30 2.19 -12.48 0.63
CA ALA A 30 2.88 -13.18 -0.45
C ALA A 30 3.46 -14.53 0.01
N GLY A 31 4.05 -14.56 1.21
CA GLY A 31 4.54 -15.79 1.84
C GLY A 31 3.41 -16.80 2.11
N TRP A 32 2.26 -16.32 2.57
CA TRP A 32 1.08 -17.17 2.73
C TRP A 32 0.58 -17.71 1.39
N CYS A 33 0.44 -16.87 0.36
CA CYS A 33 0.03 -17.28 -0.99
C CYS A 33 0.97 -18.34 -1.56
N SER A 34 2.29 -18.14 -1.40
CA SER A 34 3.31 -19.11 -1.81
C SER A 34 3.11 -20.47 -1.15
N LYS A 35 2.82 -20.49 0.16
CA LYS A 35 2.55 -21.72 0.92
C LYS A 35 1.29 -22.44 0.43
N GLN A 36 0.29 -21.71 -0.05
CA GLN A 36 -0.92 -22.28 -0.65
C GLN A 36 -0.75 -22.72 -2.12
N GLY A 37 0.41 -22.47 -2.73
CA GLY A 37 0.67 -22.77 -4.14
C GLY A 37 0.12 -21.73 -5.13
N LEU A 38 -0.26 -20.55 -4.64
CA LEU A 38 -0.77 -19.42 -5.43
C LEU A 38 0.39 -18.54 -5.89
N LYS A 39 1.01 -18.92 -7.00
CA LYS A 39 2.26 -18.31 -7.46
C LYS A 39 2.04 -16.92 -8.06
N GLY A 40 0.95 -16.73 -8.79
CA GLY A 40 0.61 -15.44 -9.38
C GLY A 40 0.29 -14.40 -8.31
N CYS A 41 -0.54 -14.78 -7.32
CA CYS A 41 -0.84 -13.91 -6.17
C CYS A 41 0.42 -13.59 -5.37
N ALA A 42 1.31 -14.58 -5.16
CA ALA A 42 2.57 -14.36 -4.46
C ALA A 42 3.54 -13.44 -5.21
N SER A 43 3.62 -13.54 -6.54
CA SER A 43 4.45 -12.65 -7.36
C SER A 43 3.96 -11.21 -7.22
N PHE A 44 2.67 -11.00 -7.49
CA PHE A 44 2.01 -9.70 -7.37
C PHE A 44 2.26 -9.04 -6.02
N LEU A 45 1.98 -9.75 -4.91
CA LEU A 45 2.13 -9.19 -3.57
C LEU A 45 3.59 -8.94 -3.15
N ASN A 46 4.56 -9.68 -3.68
CA ASN A 46 5.97 -9.39 -3.44
C ASN A 46 6.41 -8.11 -4.16
N ASN A 47 5.94 -7.91 -5.38
CA ASN A 47 6.29 -6.70 -6.12
C ASN A 47 5.57 -5.48 -5.52
N HIS A 48 4.32 -5.63 -5.14
CA HIS A 48 3.57 -4.59 -4.44
C HIS A 48 4.19 -4.25 -3.06
N SER A 49 4.69 -5.25 -2.33
CA SER A 49 5.54 -5.02 -1.14
C SER A 49 6.79 -4.17 -1.44
N ALA A 50 7.40 -4.34 -2.62
CA ALA A 50 8.53 -3.54 -3.05
C ALA A 50 8.11 -2.12 -3.47
N GLU A 51 6.94 -1.95 -4.07
CA GLU A 51 6.36 -0.62 -4.38
C GLU A 51 6.16 0.20 -3.10
N GLU A 52 5.63 -0.40 -2.04
CA GLU A 52 5.48 0.29 -0.75
C GLU A 52 6.80 0.76 -0.13
N HIS A 53 7.90 0.05 -0.39
CA HIS A 53 9.22 0.54 0.01
C HIS A 53 9.61 1.81 -0.76
N THR A 54 9.16 1.96 -2.00
CA THR A 54 9.40 3.19 -2.77
C THR A 54 8.59 4.37 -2.22
N HIS A 55 7.36 4.12 -1.74
CA HIS A 55 6.50 5.13 -1.09
C HIS A 55 7.17 5.65 0.18
N LEU A 56 7.63 4.70 1.01
CA LEU A 56 8.42 4.95 2.20
C LEU A 56 9.69 5.77 1.93
N GLU A 57 10.47 5.42 0.91
CA GLU A 57 11.68 6.16 0.57
C GLU A 57 11.36 7.58 0.08
N LYS A 58 10.24 7.77 -0.63
CA LYS A 58 9.78 9.09 -1.04
C LYS A 58 9.46 10.01 0.16
N LEU A 59 8.80 9.47 1.18
CA LEU A 59 8.57 10.18 2.45
C LEU A 59 9.87 10.47 3.19
N ASN A 60 10.74 9.47 3.30
CA ASN A 60 12.05 9.56 3.94
C ASN A 60 12.88 10.71 3.34
N GLU A 61 12.93 10.81 2.01
CA GLU A 61 13.59 11.91 1.32
C GLU A 61 12.93 13.26 1.56
N PHE A 62 11.60 13.34 1.49
CA PHE A 62 10.89 14.60 1.67
C PHE A 62 11.07 15.17 3.07
N ILE A 63 10.94 14.32 4.11
CA ILE A 63 11.14 14.71 5.51
C ILE A 63 12.54 15.31 5.71
N LYS A 64 13.59 14.72 5.11
CA LYS A 64 14.95 15.29 5.15
C LYS A 64 15.05 16.62 4.41
N LYS A 65 14.39 16.75 3.25
CA LYS A 65 14.42 17.98 2.42
C LYS A 65 13.83 19.20 3.13
N VAL A 66 12.89 18.99 4.06
CA VAL A 66 12.27 20.05 4.87
C VAL A 66 12.95 20.26 6.22
N ASP A 67 14.16 19.73 6.41
CA ASP A 67 14.97 19.78 7.64
C ASP A 67 14.34 19.03 8.83
N GLY A 68 13.52 18.02 8.53
CA GLY A 68 12.96 17.07 9.50
C GLY A 68 13.82 15.80 9.63
N GLN A 69 13.61 15.08 10.73
CA GLN A 69 14.23 13.77 10.95
C GLN A 69 13.22 12.65 10.64
N PRO A 70 13.51 11.76 9.68
CA PRO A 70 12.73 10.54 9.50
C PRO A 70 13.06 9.55 10.63
N VAL A 71 12.02 8.97 11.23
CA VAL A 71 12.12 8.08 12.38
C VAL A 71 11.16 6.91 12.16
N MET A 72 11.70 5.70 12.10
CA MET A 72 10.90 4.48 12.17
C MET A 72 10.46 4.22 13.61
N GLY A 73 9.16 4.04 13.79
CA GLY A 73 8.55 3.76 15.07
C GLY A 73 8.48 2.26 15.36
N ALA A 74 7.92 1.94 16.52
CA ALA A 74 7.48 0.58 16.77
C ALA A 74 6.25 0.27 15.91
N MET A 75 6.25 -0.89 15.28
CA MET A 75 5.12 -1.41 14.51
C MET A 75 4.56 -2.65 15.20
N LYS A 76 3.28 -2.92 14.96
CA LYS A 76 2.69 -4.21 15.31
C LYS A 76 3.22 -5.28 14.36
N GLU A 77 3.20 -6.53 14.83
CA GLU A 77 3.47 -7.67 13.96
C GLU A 77 2.44 -7.70 12.81
N PRO A 78 2.88 -7.68 11.54
CA PRO A 78 1.96 -7.79 10.41
C PRO A 78 1.31 -9.16 10.38
N GLU A 79 0.03 -9.19 10.05
CA GLU A 79 -0.73 -10.44 9.95
C GLU A 79 -0.08 -11.41 8.95
N HIS A 80 -0.03 -12.69 9.29
CA HIS A 80 0.67 -13.72 8.50
C HIS A 80 -0.14 -15.03 8.35
N SER A 81 -1.40 -15.03 8.76
CA SER A 81 -2.29 -16.18 8.67
C SER A 81 -3.64 -15.74 8.13
N PHE A 82 -4.08 -16.42 7.06
CA PHE A 82 -5.32 -16.14 6.35
C PHE A 82 -6.03 -17.46 6.04
N SER A 83 -7.34 -17.42 5.88
CA SER A 83 -8.20 -18.58 5.63
C SER A 83 -8.45 -18.84 4.14
N SER A 84 -8.43 -17.80 3.30
CA SER A 84 -8.58 -17.90 1.85
C SER A 84 -7.87 -16.75 1.11
N ALA A 85 -7.71 -16.89 -0.20
CA ALA A 85 -7.22 -15.81 -1.05
C ALA A 85 -8.19 -14.61 -1.03
N GLU A 86 -9.50 -14.86 -0.94
CA GLU A 86 -10.51 -13.79 -0.83
C GLU A 86 -10.28 -12.95 0.42
N GLU A 87 -10.03 -13.59 1.57
CA GLU A 87 -9.74 -12.87 2.82
C GLU A 87 -8.48 -11.99 2.70
N VAL A 88 -7.44 -12.48 2.00
CA VAL A 88 -6.23 -11.69 1.77
C VAL A 88 -6.58 -10.38 1.05
N PHE A 89 -7.24 -10.44 -0.10
CA PHE A 89 -7.57 -9.24 -0.88
C PHE A 89 -8.64 -8.35 -0.21
N GLU A 90 -9.59 -8.92 0.54
CA GLU A 90 -10.52 -8.13 1.35
C GLU A 90 -9.81 -7.33 2.46
N LYS A 91 -8.76 -7.90 3.06
CA LYS A 91 -7.92 -7.20 4.04
C LYS A 91 -7.08 -6.12 3.38
N ILE A 92 -6.54 -6.37 2.19
CA ILE A 92 -5.78 -5.37 1.44
C ILE A 92 -6.65 -4.15 1.12
N VAL A 93 -7.86 -4.34 0.59
CA VAL A 93 -8.77 -3.20 0.31
C VAL A 93 -9.04 -2.36 1.56
N LYS A 94 -9.26 -3.01 2.72
CA LYS A 94 -9.48 -2.28 3.98
C LYS A 94 -8.22 -1.54 4.44
N HIS A 95 -7.06 -2.13 4.21
CA HIS A 95 -5.76 -1.53 4.53
C HIS A 95 -5.50 -0.31 3.65
N GLU A 96 -5.71 -0.41 2.34
CA GLU A 96 -5.55 0.71 1.41
C GLU A 96 -6.51 1.87 1.70
N GLN A 97 -7.77 1.57 2.01
CA GLN A 97 -8.72 2.60 2.47
C GLN A 97 -8.25 3.30 3.75
N TYR A 98 -7.57 2.58 4.64
CA TYR A 98 -6.96 3.15 5.84
C TYR A 98 -5.77 4.05 5.47
N ILE A 99 -4.86 3.61 4.60
CA ILE A 99 -3.72 4.42 4.11
C ILE A 99 -4.21 5.70 3.44
N THR A 100 -5.19 5.61 2.54
CA THR A 100 -5.83 6.78 1.92
C THR A 100 -6.42 7.74 2.96
N SER A 101 -6.99 7.22 4.06
CA SER A 101 -7.51 8.07 5.14
C SER A 101 -6.41 8.86 5.86
N LEU A 102 -5.20 8.32 5.95
CA LEU A 102 -4.04 9.01 6.54
C LEU A 102 -3.53 10.11 5.61
N ILE A 103 -3.47 9.84 4.31
CA ILE A 103 -3.15 10.85 3.29
C ILE A 103 -4.16 12.00 3.33
N LYS A 104 -5.46 11.69 3.39
CA LYS A 104 -6.52 12.73 3.50
C LYS A 104 -6.32 13.62 4.72
N LYS A 105 -6.01 13.05 5.89
CA LYS A 105 -5.71 13.82 7.10
C LYS A 105 -4.46 14.70 6.95
N LEU A 106 -3.42 14.20 6.29
CA LEU A 106 -2.21 14.96 5.98
C LEU A 106 -2.50 16.15 5.05
N VAL A 107 -3.35 15.94 4.03
CA VAL A 107 -3.81 16.99 3.10
C VAL A 107 -4.62 18.03 3.85
N GLU A 108 -5.62 17.63 4.65
CA GLU A 108 -6.43 18.53 5.48
C GLU A 108 -5.55 19.40 6.38
N LYS A 109 -4.62 18.78 7.11
CA LYS A 109 -3.70 19.50 7.99
C LYS A 109 -2.84 20.50 7.22
N SER A 110 -2.34 20.10 6.06
CA SER A 110 -1.50 20.96 5.23
C SER A 110 -2.30 22.14 4.64
N MET A 111 -3.60 21.97 4.35
CA MET A 111 -4.48 23.07 3.96
C MET A 111 -4.72 24.04 5.12
N ASP A 112 -5.01 23.53 6.32
CA ASP A 112 -5.25 24.34 7.52
C ASP A 112 -4.03 25.19 7.90
N ASP A 113 -2.84 24.59 7.83
CA ASP A 113 -1.56 25.26 8.10
C ASP A 113 -1.11 26.18 6.96
N LYS A 114 -1.77 26.14 5.80
CA LYS A 114 -1.32 26.76 4.54
C LYS A 114 0.08 26.28 4.13
N ASP A 115 0.39 25.03 4.41
CA ASP A 115 1.62 24.35 4.03
C ASP A 115 1.53 23.87 2.57
N TYR A 116 1.72 24.82 1.65
CA TYR A 116 1.68 24.54 0.21
C TYR A 116 2.84 23.66 -0.27
N ILE A 117 3.93 23.56 0.52
CA ILE A 117 5.08 22.72 0.19
C ILE A 117 4.71 21.26 0.40
N THR A 118 4.16 20.92 1.56
CA THR A 118 3.66 19.57 1.85
C THR A 118 2.47 19.22 0.97
N LEU A 119 1.53 20.14 0.71
CA LEU A 119 0.42 19.87 -0.23
C LEU A 119 0.90 19.45 -1.62
N LYS A 120 1.90 20.15 -2.17
CA LYS A 120 2.46 19.81 -3.49
C LYS A 120 3.16 18.46 -3.48
N PHE A 121 3.79 18.10 -2.37
CA PHE A 121 4.40 16.79 -2.21
C PHE A 121 3.36 15.67 -2.13
N LEU A 122 2.28 15.88 -1.36
CA LEU A 122 1.20 14.91 -1.16
C LEU A 122 0.36 14.67 -2.43
N ASP A 123 0.39 15.59 -3.41
CA ASP A 123 -0.29 15.39 -4.70
C ASP A 123 0.09 14.07 -5.38
N TRP A 124 1.36 13.66 -5.26
CA TRP A 124 1.79 12.36 -5.77
C TRP A 124 1.07 11.21 -5.04
N PHE A 125 1.04 11.23 -3.71
CA PHE A 125 0.37 10.19 -2.90
C PHE A 125 -1.14 10.16 -3.10
N VAL A 126 -1.78 11.31 -3.33
CA VAL A 126 -3.21 11.37 -3.61
C VAL A 126 -3.54 10.67 -4.93
N ASN A 127 -2.70 10.87 -5.95
CA ASN A 127 -2.87 10.18 -7.23
C ASN A 127 -2.51 8.70 -7.12
N GLU A 128 -1.45 8.36 -6.39
CA GLU A 128 -1.04 6.97 -6.16
C GLU A 128 -2.16 6.17 -5.48
N GLN A 129 -2.70 6.67 -4.36
CA GLN A 129 -3.79 5.98 -3.66
C GLN A 129 -5.07 5.85 -4.50
N LEU A 130 -5.29 6.74 -5.48
CA LEU A 130 -6.41 6.59 -6.42
C LEU A 130 -6.19 5.39 -7.34
N GLU A 131 -4.98 5.22 -7.87
CA GLU A 131 -4.62 4.06 -8.70
C GLU A 131 -4.65 2.77 -7.88
N GLU A 132 -4.12 2.78 -6.65
CA GLU A 132 -4.15 1.65 -5.72
C GLU A 132 -5.57 1.20 -5.38
N GLU A 133 -6.44 2.12 -4.97
CA GLU A 133 -7.83 1.77 -4.67
C GLU A 133 -8.55 1.23 -5.92
N ASN A 134 -8.28 1.76 -7.11
CA ASN A 134 -8.85 1.23 -8.35
C ASN A 134 -8.35 -0.19 -8.64
N LEU A 135 -7.04 -0.42 -8.53
CA LEU A 135 -6.41 -1.73 -8.74
C LEU A 135 -7.03 -2.79 -7.84
N PHE A 136 -7.12 -2.53 -6.54
CA PHE A 136 -7.66 -3.51 -5.60
C PHE A 136 -9.18 -3.67 -5.70
N ASN A 137 -9.93 -2.63 -6.06
CA ASN A 137 -11.36 -2.77 -6.35
C ASN A 137 -11.60 -3.63 -7.61
N ASP A 138 -10.79 -3.47 -8.65
CA ASP A 138 -10.84 -4.29 -9.87
C ASP A 138 -10.54 -5.76 -9.57
N ILE A 139 -9.53 -6.03 -8.74
CA ILE A 139 -9.23 -7.38 -8.26
C ILE A 139 -10.43 -7.97 -7.50
N MET A 140 -11.03 -7.21 -6.57
CA MET A 140 -12.22 -7.67 -5.84
C MET A 140 -13.40 -7.94 -6.77
N ASP A 141 -13.58 -7.16 -7.84
CA ASP A 141 -14.63 -7.40 -8.83
C ASP A 141 -14.35 -8.69 -9.63
N LYS A 142 -13.10 -9.02 -9.92
CA LYS A 142 -12.76 -10.35 -10.50
C LYS A 142 -13.09 -11.48 -9.55
N ILE A 143 -12.81 -11.32 -8.25
CA ILE A 143 -13.18 -12.31 -7.23
C ILE A 143 -14.70 -12.50 -7.23
N LYS A 144 -15.49 -11.42 -7.21
CA LYS A 144 -16.97 -11.49 -7.28
C LYS A 144 -17.48 -12.18 -8.55
N ILE A 145 -16.84 -11.94 -9.70
CA ILE A 145 -17.20 -12.58 -10.98
C ILE A 145 -16.94 -14.09 -10.94
N LEU A 146 -15.80 -14.51 -10.40
CA LEU A 146 -15.44 -15.92 -10.28
C LEU A 146 -16.28 -16.64 -9.21
N GLY A 147 -16.77 -15.91 -8.22
CA GLY A 147 -17.50 -16.46 -7.08
C GLY A 147 -16.55 -17.16 -6.10
N ASP A 148 -16.94 -18.33 -5.59
CA ASP A 148 -16.12 -19.09 -4.63
C ASP A 148 -14.76 -19.45 -5.25
N LEU A 149 -13.67 -18.90 -4.69
CA LEU A 149 -12.30 -19.16 -5.12
C LEU A 149 -11.82 -20.53 -4.62
N LYS A 150 -12.38 -21.59 -5.22
CA LYS A 150 -11.94 -22.97 -5.01
C LYS A 150 -11.68 -23.68 -6.32
N GLY A 151 -10.81 -24.69 -6.28
CA GLY A 151 -10.50 -25.56 -7.42
C GLY A 151 -10.14 -24.76 -8.68
N ARG A 152 -10.96 -24.90 -9.72
CA ARG A 152 -10.73 -24.20 -11.00
C ARG A 152 -10.76 -22.67 -10.85
N ASN A 153 -11.68 -22.11 -10.08
CA ASN A 153 -11.82 -20.65 -9.96
C ASN A 153 -10.60 -20.04 -9.28
N LEU A 154 -10.06 -20.71 -8.25
CA LEU A 154 -8.83 -20.29 -7.59
C LEU A 154 -7.62 -20.32 -8.53
N TYR A 155 -7.54 -21.36 -9.38
CA TYR A 155 -6.49 -21.46 -10.39
C TYR A 155 -6.59 -20.36 -11.46
N GLU A 156 -7.79 -20.09 -11.96
CA GLU A 156 -8.01 -19.01 -12.94
C GLU A 156 -7.73 -17.63 -12.33
N PHE A 157 -8.08 -17.43 -11.06
CA PHE A 157 -7.74 -16.22 -10.31
C PHE A 157 -6.23 -16.04 -10.14
N ASP A 158 -5.51 -17.09 -9.71
CA ASP A 158 -4.05 -17.02 -9.56
C ASP A 158 -3.35 -16.71 -10.90
N LYS A 159 -3.85 -17.29 -12.00
CA LYS A 159 -3.37 -16.99 -13.34
C LYS A 159 -3.70 -15.55 -13.78
N PHE A 160 -4.87 -15.04 -13.42
CA PHE A 160 -5.22 -13.64 -13.65
C PHE A 160 -4.22 -12.71 -12.92
N MET A 161 -3.92 -12.99 -11.65
CA MET A 161 -2.95 -12.21 -10.87
C MET A 161 -1.55 -12.23 -11.49
N ASP A 162 -1.07 -13.38 -11.98
CA ASP A 162 0.23 -13.49 -12.68
C ASP A 162 0.30 -12.65 -13.97
N ASN A 163 -0.83 -12.47 -14.68
CA ASN A 163 -0.87 -11.62 -15.87
C ASN A 163 -0.94 -10.15 -15.50
N LEU A 164 -1.75 -9.80 -14.48
CA LEU A 164 -1.88 -8.44 -13.97
C LEU A 164 -0.51 -7.91 -13.50
N ASP A 165 0.21 -8.70 -12.72
CA ASP A 165 1.58 -8.42 -12.25
C ASP A 165 2.52 -8.06 -13.42
N LYS A 166 2.50 -8.86 -14.49
CA LYS A 166 3.31 -8.59 -15.69
C LYS A 166 2.87 -7.33 -16.41
N GLU A 167 1.58 -7.03 -16.45
CA GLU A 167 1.10 -5.82 -17.12
C GLU A 167 1.50 -4.56 -16.36
N GLU A 168 1.41 -4.56 -15.02
CA GLU A 168 1.81 -3.42 -14.19
C GLU A 168 3.32 -3.18 -14.24
N HIS A 169 4.15 -4.22 -14.09
CA HIS A 169 5.61 -4.03 -14.07
C HIS A 169 6.26 -3.87 -15.45
N ASN A 170 5.56 -4.17 -16.55
CA ASN A 170 6.04 -3.86 -17.91
C ASN A 170 5.70 -2.42 -18.35
N LYS A 171 4.98 -1.62 -17.54
CA LYS A 171 4.72 -0.20 -17.83
C LYS A 171 5.92 0.71 -17.54
N ASN A 172 7.00 0.18 -16.95
CA ASN A 172 8.22 0.91 -16.58
C ASN A 172 9.38 0.66 -17.56
#